data_AF-A0A959JT43-F1
#
_entry.id   AF-A0A959JT43-F1
#
_cell.length_a   1.000
_cell.length_b   1.000
_cell.length_c   1.000
_cell.angle_alpha   90.00
_cell.angle_beta   90.00
_cell.angle_gamma   90.00
#
_symmetry.space_group_name_H-M   'P 1'
#
loop_
_entity.id
_entity.type
_entity.pdbx_description
1 polymer ?
#
loop_
_entity_poly.entity_id
_entity_poly.type
_entity_poly.pdbx_seq_one_letter_code
_entity_poly.pdbx_strand_id
1 'polypeptide(L)'
;MYKIYINETPLFLLETNDAVLEKWKGENVLIMHATGKQKQFFQVIDSLEKMKRYDAVLLHGSNADELFEKFSSLYKILEAAGGIVKNEAGEILFIFRRGFWDLPKGKIDKGETP
;
A
#
# COMPACT_ATOMS: atom_id res chain seq x y z
N MET A 1 -0.94 9.49 4.27
CA MET A 1 -0.17 8.27 4.62
C MET A 1 -0.77 7.11 3.86
N TYR A 2 0.05 6.37 3.11
CA TYR A 2 -0.37 5.18 2.39
C TYR A 2 0.20 3.94 3.07
N LYS A 3 -0.60 2.87 3.15
CA LYS A 3 -0.18 1.56 3.66
C LYS A 3 -0.40 0.53 2.57
N ILE A 4 0.68 -0.08 2.10
CA ILE A 4 0.69 -1.03 0.99
C ILE A 4 1.26 -2.33 1.50
N TYR A 5 0.62 -3.47 1.23
CA TYR A 5 1.15 -4.78 1.60
C TYR A 5 1.86 -5.40 0.40
N ILE A 6 3.12 -5.77 0.59
CA ILE A 6 3.91 -6.54 -0.38
C ILE A 6 4.38 -7.80 0.34
N ASN A 7 3.94 -8.97 -0.15
CA ASN A 7 4.21 -10.25 0.48
C ASN A 7 3.94 -10.23 2.00
N GLU A 8 2.74 -9.79 2.39
CA GLU A 8 2.28 -9.64 3.78
C GLU A 8 3.06 -8.63 4.64
N THR A 9 4.11 -8.00 4.10
CA THR A 9 4.89 -6.99 4.80
C THR A 9 4.36 -5.59 4.46
N PRO A 10 3.98 -4.76 5.45
CA PRO A 10 3.51 -3.42 5.21
C PRO A 10 4.66 -2.46 4.85
N LEU A 11 4.52 -1.82 3.70
CA LEU A 11 5.23 -0.61 3.29
C LEU A 11 4.37 0.61 3.62
N PHE A 12 4.90 1.50 4.45
CA PHE A 12 4.31 2.79 4.76
C PHE A 12 4.98 3.88 3.94
N LEU A 13 4.17 4.65 3.21
CA LEU A 13 4.60 5.89 2.56
C LEU A 13 4.03 7.07 3.36
N LEU A 14 4.91 7.86 3.97
CA LEU A 14 4.50 8.94 4.87
C LEU A 14 5.29 10.24 4.62
N GLU A 15 4.68 11.33 5.02
CA GLU A 15 5.39 12.59 5.16
C GLU A 15 6.32 12.52 6.39
N THR A 16 7.51 13.08 6.28
CA THR A 16 8.51 13.07 7.36
C THR A 16 7.94 13.75 8.61
N ASN A 17 7.84 12.97 9.68
CA ASN A 17 7.40 13.44 10.98
C ASN A 17 8.20 12.70 12.06
N ASP A 18 9.14 13.38 12.70
CA ASP A 18 10.06 12.77 13.66
C ASP A 18 9.31 12.12 14.82
N ALA A 19 8.25 12.76 15.35
CA ALA A 19 7.45 12.19 16.44
C ALA A 19 6.74 10.89 16.05
N VAL A 20 6.41 10.71 14.77
CA VAL A 20 5.92 9.42 14.25
C VAL A 20 7.08 8.44 14.14
N LEU A 21 8.20 8.83 13.54
CA LEU A 21 9.36 7.95 13.32
C LEU A 21 9.95 7.41 14.64
N GLU A 22 10.01 8.24 15.69
CA GLU A 22 10.48 7.82 17.02
C GLU A 22 9.64 6.67 17.60
N LYS A 23 8.33 6.61 17.32
CA LYS A 23 7.45 5.55 17.85
C LYS A 23 7.78 4.18 17.29
N TRP A 24 8.40 4.13 16.11
CA TRP A 24 8.79 2.90 15.43
C TRP A 24 10.25 2.53 15.70
N LYS A 25 11.01 3.38 16.39
CA LYS A 25 12.38 3.04 16.78
C LYS A 25 12.39 1.92 17.80
N GLY A 26 13.12 0.86 17.49
CA GLY A 26 13.26 -0.32 18.36
C GLY A 26 12.41 -1.52 17.95
N GLU A 27 11.48 -1.35 17.01
CA GLU A 27 10.82 -2.48 16.34
C GLU A 27 11.71 -3.04 15.22
N ASN A 28 11.42 -4.26 14.71
CA ASN A 28 12.10 -4.84 13.56
C ASN A 28 11.64 -4.17 12.26
N VAL A 29 11.90 -2.87 12.15
CA VAL A 29 11.31 -1.98 11.16
C VAL A 29 12.41 -1.18 10.47
N LEU A 30 12.37 -1.15 9.15
CA LEU A 30 13.32 -0.39 8.35
C LEU A 30 12.77 1.01 8.06
N ILE A 31 13.46 2.04 8.53
CA ILE A 31 13.10 3.45 8.29
C ILE A 31 14.07 4.05 7.28
N MET A 32 13.55 4.64 6.20
CA MET A 32 14.34 5.22 5.11
C MET A 32 13.78 6.55 4.65
N HIS A 33 14.66 7.52 4.41
CA HIS A 33 14.29 8.77 3.73
C HIS A 33 14.24 8.55 2.20
N ALA A 34 13.20 9.08 1.56
CA ALA A 34 13.01 9.02 0.12
C ALA A 34 13.93 10.00 -0.59
N THR A 35 14.76 9.49 -1.50
CA THR A 35 15.67 10.28 -2.34
C THR A 35 14.97 10.85 -3.58
N GLY A 36 13.71 10.48 -3.80
CA GLY A 36 12.94 10.83 -4.99
C GLY A 36 13.34 10.05 -6.26
N LYS A 37 14.38 9.20 -6.21
CA LYS A 37 14.83 8.39 -7.34
C LYS A 37 13.98 7.12 -7.48
N GLN A 38 13.48 6.87 -8.69
CA GLN A 38 12.65 5.69 -9.00
C GLN A 38 13.35 4.36 -8.66
N LYS A 39 14.68 4.27 -8.83
CA LYS A 39 15.50 3.10 -8.47
C LYS A 39 15.35 2.69 -7.00
N GLN A 40 15.19 3.65 -6.08
CA GLN A 40 15.04 3.35 -4.66
C GLN A 40 13.73 2.59 -4.39
N PHE A 41 12.64 3.02 -5.03
CA PHE A 41 11.33 2.36 -4.90
C PHE A 41 11.40 0.93 -5.42
N PHE A 42 12.01 0.72 -6.59
CA PHE A 42 12.25 -0.63 -7.12
C PHE A 42 13.03 -1.53 -6.15
N GLN A 43 14.09 -1.01 -5.53
CA GLN A 43 14.90 -1.79 -4.58
C GLN A 43 14.12 -2.15 -3.31
N VAL A 44 13.30 -1.23 -2.79
CA VAL A 44 12.44 -1.49 -1.64
C VAL A 44 11.40 -2.57 -1.99
N ILE A 45 10.74 -2.45 -3.15
CA ILE A 45 9.75 -3.43 -3.63
C ILE A 45 10.40 -4.80 -3.81
N ASP A 46 11.51 -4.88 -4.55
CA ASP A 46 12.22 -6.13 -4.83
C ASP A 46 12.67 -6.82 -3.53
N SER A 47 13.13 -6.04 -2.55
CA SER A 47 13.47 -6.57 -1.23
C SER A 47 12.25 -7.13 -0.50
N LEU A 48 11.11 -6.44 -0.54
CA LEU A 48 9.88 -6.87 0.13
C LEU A 48 9.27 -8.11 -0.54
N GLU A 49 9.39 -8.25 -1.85
CA GLU A 49 8.95 -9.44 -2.59
C GLU A 49 9.78 -10.67 -2.25
N LYS A 50 11.11 -10.52 -2.17
CA LYS A 50 12.05 -11.64 -2.02
C LYS A 50 12.33 -12.04 -0.57
N MET A 51 12.29 -11.09 0.36
CA MET A 51 12.76 -11.29 1.73
C MET A 51 11.77 -10.75 2.76
N LYS A 52 11.29 -11.62 3.64
CA LYS A 52 10.58 -11.20 4.87
C LYS A 52 11.60 -10.95 5.98
N ARG A 53 12.30 -9.82 5.91
CA ARG A 53 13.32 -9.43 6.90
C ARG A 53 12.79 -8.50 8.00
N TYR A 54 11.85 -7.63 7.65
CA TYR A 54 11.32 -6.60 8.53
C TYR A 54 9.82 -6.81 8.72
N ASP A 55 9.32 -6.43 9.88
CA ASP A 55 7.88 -6.45 10.19
C ASP A 55 7.16 -5.29 9.49
N ALA A 56 7.89 -4.22 9.17
CA ALA A 56 7.44 -3.11 8.34
C ALA A 56 8.61 -2.35 7.68
N VAL A 57 8.30 -1.60 6.62
CA VAL A 57 9.21 -0.62 6.02
C VAL A 57 8.52 0.75 5.99
N LEU A 58 9.19 1.78 6.50
CA LEU A 58 8.74 3.16 6.45
C LEU A 58 9.62 3.93 5.46
N LEU A 59 9.03 4.33 4.34
CA LEU A 59 9.65 5.24 3.38
C LEU A 59 9.03 6.63 3.56
N HIS A 60 9.82 7.57 4.08
CA HIS A 60 9.33 8.91 4.42
C HIS A 60 9.97 10.01 3.57
N GLY A 61 9.24 11.08 3.29
CA GLY A 61 9.70 12.20 2.45
C GLY A 61 8.88 13.46 2.70
N SER A 62 9.06 14.51 1.89
CA SER A 62 8.34 15.78 2.08
C SER A 62 6.84 15.72 1.79
N ASN A 63 6.39 14.76 0.97
CA ASN A 63 4.99 14.65 0.58
C ASN A 63 4.63 13.18 0.35
N ALA A 64 3.64 12.66 1.08
CA ALA A 64 3.21 11.26 0.96
C ALA A 64 2.55 10.93 -0.39
N ASP A 65 1.85 11.88 -1.01
CA ASP A 65 1.19 11.70 -2.30
C ASP A 65 2.22 11.56 -3.42
N GLU A 66 3.27 12.37 -3.42
CA GLU A 66 4.38 12.24 -4.39
C GLU A 66 5.11 10.89 -4.26
N LEU A 67 5.25 10.37 -3.03
CA LEU A 67 5.80 9.03 -2.82
C LEU A 67 4.89 7.96 -3.41
N PHE A 68 3.58 8.11 -3.22
CA PHE A 68 2.59 7.17 -3.75
C PHE A 68 2.52 7.22 -5.28
N GLU A 69 2.58 8.40 -5.90
CA GLU A 69 2.66 8.56 -7.36
C GLU A 69 3.92 7.88 -7.93
N LYS A 70 5.08 8.07 -7.30
CA LYS A 70 6.32 7.40 -7.72
C LYS A 70 6.21 5.88 -7.58
N PHE A 71 5.65 5.40 -6.47
CA PHE A 71 5.40 3.98 -6.26
C PHE A 71 4.45 3.42 -7.32
N SER A 72 3.31 4.07 -7.55
CA SER A 72 2.26 3.61 -8.45
C SER A 72 2.70 3.65 -9.92
N SER A 73 3.58 4.59 -10.29
CA SER A 73 4.18 4.67 -11.63
C SER A 73 4.96 3.42 -12.05
N LEU A 74 5.34 2.56 -11.09
CA LEU A 74 6.05 1.30 -11.36
C LEU A 74 5.12 0.18 -11.82
N TYR A 75 3.81 0.38 -11.71
CA TYR A 75 2.81 -0.63 -11.96
C TYR A 75 1.84 -0.18 -13.06
N LYS A 76 1.30 -1.16 -13.77
CA LYS A 76 0.11 -0.94 -14.57
C LYS A 76 -1.10 -0.87 -13.65
N ILE A 77 -1.68 0.31 -13.50
CA ILE A 77 -2.91 0.50 -12.74
C ILE A 77 -4.07 -0.17 -13.49
N LEU A 78 -4.79 -1.04 -12.77
CA LEU A 78 -6.02 -1.66 -13.24
C LEU A 78 -7.16 -1.10 -12.41
N GLU A 79 -8.01 -0.29 -13.05
CA GLU A 79 -9.17 0.28 -12.41
C GLU A 79 -10.20 -0.81 -12.11
N ALA A 80 -10.78 -0.70 -10.92
CA ALA A 80 -11.83 -1.58 -10.46
C ALA A 80 -12.92 -0.72 -9.81
N ALA A 81 -14.17 -0.99 -10.18
CA ALA A 81 -15.34 -0.39 -9.58
C ALA A 81 -16.03 -1.40 -8.65
N GLY A 82 -16.85 -0.92 -7.73
CA GLY A 82 -17.55 -1.73 -6.75
C GLY A 82 -18.29 -0.85 -5.77
N GLY A 83 -18.71 -1.43 -4.64
CA GLY A 83 -19.41 -0.66 -3.62
C GLY A 83 -19.43 -1.36 -2.27
N ILE A 84 -19.62 -0.57 -1.23
CA ILE A 84 -19.91 -1.11 0.10
C ILE A 84 -21.41 -1.41 0.13
N VAL A 85 -21.76 -2.69 0.19
CA VAL A 85 -23.15 -3.13 0.39
C VAL A 85 -23.36 -3.37 1.87
N LYS A 86 -24.43 -2.80 2.44
CA LYS A 86 -24.82 -2.98 3.84
C LYS A 86 -26.21 -3.57 3.94
N ASN A 87 -26.44 -4.43 4.92
CA ASN A 87 -27.80 -4.84 5.30
C ASN A 87 -28.44 -3.81 6.25
N GLU A 88 -29.69 -4.06 6.66
CA GLU A 88 -30.43 -3.17 7.56
C GLU A 88 -29.78 -3.04 8.96
N ALA A 89 -29.01 -4.04 9.37
CA ALA A 89 -28.23 -4.02 10.62
C ALA A 89 -26.89 -3.25 10.48
N GLY A 90 -26.55 -2.77 9.28
CA GLY A 90 -25.32 -2.04 9.00
C GLY A 90 -24.09 -2.93 8.75
N GLU A 91 -24.25 -4.24 8.66
CA GLU A 91 -23.17 -5.19 8.40
C GLU A 91 -22.74 -5.12 6.92
N ILE A 92 -21.44 -5.24 6.66
CA ILE A 92 -20.86 -5.09 5.32
C ILE A 92 -20.77 -6.45 4.63
N LEU A 93 -21.22 -6.52 3.38
CA LEU A 93 -21.01 -7.68 2.51
C LEU A 93 -19.54 -7.77 2.09
N PHE A 94 -18.91 -8.90 2.39
CA PHE A 94 -17.60 -9.29 1.86
C PHE A 94 -17.73 -10.51 0.95
N ILE A 95 -16.78 -10.66 0.03
CA ILE A 95 -16.61 -11.86 -0.79
C ILE A 95 -15.35 -12.60 -0.32
N PHE A 96 -15.43 -13.92 -0.14
CA PHE A 96 -14.26 -14.74 0.18
C PHE A 96 -13.77 -15.47 -1.08
N ARG A 97 -12.54 -15.18 -1.50
CA ARG A 97 -11.94 -15.80 -2.68
C ARG A 97 -10.43 -15.90 -2.54
N ARG A 98 -9.85 -16.97 -3.09
CA ARG A 98 -8.40 -17.22 -3.08
C ARG A 98 -7.77 -17.15 -1.67
N GLY A 99 -8.52 -17.53 -0.63
CA GLY A 99 -8.04 -17.56 0.75
C GLY A 99 -8.15 -16.24 1.52
N PHE A 100 -8.69 -15.17 0.93
CA PHE A 100 -8.81 -13.87 1.56
C PHE A 100 -10.22 -13.27 1.44
N TRP A 101 -10.62 -12.50 2.44
CA TRP A 101 -11.82 -11.65 2.39
C TRP A 101 -11.51 -10.39 1.58
N ASP A 102 -12.42 -10.03 0.67
CA ASP A 102 -12.29 -8.89 -0.24
C ASP A 102 -13.65 -8.17 -0.33
N LEU A 103 -13.63 -6.92 -0.77
CA LEU A 103 -14.86 -6.18 -1.07
C LEU A 103 -15.47 -6.67 -2.39
N PRO A 104 -16.81 -6.57 -2.57
CA PRO A 104 -17.43 -6.82 -3.86
C PRO A 104 -17.02 -5.73 -4.86
N LYS A 105 -15.99 -6.04 -5.65
CA LYS A 105 -15.45 -5.19 -6.72
C LYS A 105 -15.11 -5.98 -7.98
N GLY A 106 -15.35 -5.37 -9.13
CA GLY A 106 -15.06 -5.89 -10.48
C GLY A 106 -14.04 -5.00 -11.21
N LYS A 107 -13.35 -5.57 -12.20
CA LYS A 107 -12.54 -4.77 -13.12
C LYS A 107 -13.48 -4.02 -14.06
N ILE A 108 -13.07 -2.84 -14.53
CA ILE A 108 -13.75 -2.14 -15.60
C ILE A 108 -13.52 -2.93 -16.90
N ASP A 109 -14.60 -3.37 -17.54
CA ASP A 109 -14.54 -4.00 -18.85
C ASP A 109 -14.42 -2.95 -19.96
N LYS A 110 -13.94 -3.39 -21.14
CA LYS A 110 -13.69 -2.48 -22.25
C LYS A 110 -14.98 -1.80 -22.70
N GLY A 111 -15.07 -0.49 -22.46
CA GLY A 111 -16.23 0.34 -22.83
C GLY A 111 -17.12 0.73 -21.67
N GLU A 112 -16.85 0.25 -20.46
CA GLU A 112 -17.51 0.73 -19.24
C GLU A 112 -16.88 2.04 -18.75
N THR A 113 -17.68 2.91 -18.15
CA THR A 113 -17.23 4.12 -17.47
C THR A 113 -17.33 3.94 -15.95
N PRO A 114 -16.39 4.48 -15.16
CA PRO A 114 -16.46 4.45 -13.69
C PRO A 114 -17.74 5.06 -13.11
#